data_AF-A0A9D6EXT2-F1
#
_entry.id   AF-A0A9D6EXT2-F1
#
_cell.length_a   1.000
_cell.length_b   1.000
_cell.length_c   1.000
_cell.angle_alpha   90.00
_cell.angle_beta   90.00
_cell.angle_gamma   90.00
#
_symmetry.space_group_name_H-M   'P 1'
#
loop_
_entity.id
_entity.type
_entity.pdbx_description
1 polymer ?
#
loop_
_entity_poly.entity_id
_entity_poly.type
_entity_poly.pdbx_seq_one_letter_code
_entity_poly.pdbx_strand_id
1 'polypeptide(L)'
;MDKLERLAYWKSIANDAVRAAGREGVGKFEEIVFRNEDDLFGFFDCFRPHGAGLEKVFADVVGGDEILQRVLRIYQSKETATAFGYFVIRRPIPATPERLVELTTQHLDKMLQIAISFDDAWLARELEKVVEIKIKRETISQKTRCDPDAREGYVYEVTGDWFRELEPMPSDALWMREAFYSIACDYNIARYLMWPLYRHATEIADPFAPYFELWTHGALPYFGEPGLVTVYVSGNC
;
A
#
# COMPACT_ATOMS: atom_id res chain seq x y z
N MET A 1 -13.27 -23.60 2.37
CA MET A 1 -13.46 -23.17 0.97
C MET A 1 -12.13 -23.31 0.30
N ASP A 2 -12.06 -23.98 -0.85
CA ASP A 2 -10.81 -23.99 -1.62
C ASP A 2 -10.59 -22.65 -2.38
N LYS A 3 -9.42 -22.49 -3.01
CA LYS A 3 -9.08 -21.27 -3.75
C LYS A 3 -10.10 -20.95 -4.84
N LEU A 4 -10.54 -21.95 -5.60
CA LEU A 4 -11.43 -21.74 -6.74
C LEU A 4 -12.85 -21.36 -6.30
N GLU A 5 -13.36 -22.02 -5.26
CA GLU A 5 -14.63 -21.68 -4.63
C GLU A 5 -14.60 -20.23 -4.08
N ARG A 6 -13.49 -19.84 -3.45
CA ARG A 6 -13.33 -18.48 -2.90
C ARG A 6 -13.26 -17.42 -3.99
N LEU A 7 -12.50 -17.67 -5.05
CA LEU A 7 -12.43 -16.77 -6.20
C LEU A 7 -13.79 -16.64 -6.90
N ALA A 8 -14.53 -17.73 -7.06
CA ALA A 8 -15.88 -17.71 -7.61
C ALA A 8 -16.84 -16.89 -6.73
N TYR A 9 -16.74 -17.04 -5.40
CA TYR A 9 -17.51 -16.24 -4.45
C TYR A 9 -17.18 -14.75 -4.56
N TRP A 10 -15.91 -14.36 -4.52
CA TRP A 10 -15.49 -12.96 -4.68
C TRP A 10 -15.89 -12.37 -6.03
N LYS A 11 -15.83 -13.16 -7.10
CA LYS A 11 -16.34 -12.75 -8.43
C LYS A 11 -17.83 -12.44 -8.39
N SER A 12 -18.64 -13.28 -7.74
CA SER A 12 -20.07 -13.01 -7.56
C SER A 12 -20.31 -11.69 -6.82
N ILE A 13 -19.59 -11.48 -5.71
CA ILE A 13 -19.72 -10.25 -4.90
C ILE A 13 -19.31 -9.01 -5.71
N ALA A 14 -18.20 -9.08 -6.45
CA ALA A 14 -17.73 -8.00 -7.30
C ALA A 14 -18.74 -7.65 -8.41
N ASN A 15 -19.32 -8.66 -9.06
CA ASN A 15 -20.36 -8.48 -10.08
C ASN A 15 -21.60 -7.79 -9.53
N ASP A 16 -22.05 -8.20 -8.34
CA ASP A 16 -23.21 -7.59 -7.69
C ASP A 16 -22.93 -6.12 -7.30
N ALA A 17 -21.72 -5.81 -6.84
CA ALA A 17 -21.30 -4.44 -6.55
C ALA A 17 -21.26 -3.55 -7.82
N VAL A 18 -20.77 -4.08 -8.96
CA VAL A 18 -20.78 -3.37 -10.24
C VAL A 18 -22.22 -3.09 -10.71
N ARG A 19 -23.11 -4.09 -10.63
CA ARG A 19 -24.54 -3.95 -10.98
C ARG A 19 -25.25 -2.94 -10.08
N ALA A 20 -25.07 -3.03 -8.76
CA ALA A 20 -25.69 -2.15 -7.79
C ALA A 20 -25.26 -0.67 -7.98
N ALA A 21 -24.02 -0.45 -8.42
CA ALA A 21 -23.50 0.88 -8.75
C ALA A 21 -24.00 1.44 -10.10
N GLY A 22 -24.83 0.69 -10.86
CA GLY A 22 -25.35 1.11 -12.16
C GLY A 22 -24.27 1.27 -13.24
N ARG A 23 -23.10 0.63 -13.07
CA ARG A 23 -22.00 0.70 -14.03
C ARG A 23 -22.20 -0.30 -15.15
N GLU A 24 -22.24 0.19 -16.38
CA GLU A 24 -22.29 -0.66 -17.57
C GLU A 24 -21.01 -1.49 -17.70
N GLY A 25 -21.14 -2.75 -18.16
CA GLY A 25 -19.98 -3.58 -18.55
C GLY A 25 -19.46 -4.55 -17.49
N VAL A 26 -20.34 -5.22 -16.73
CA VAL A 26 -19.95 -6.36 -15.85
C VAL A 26 -19.04 -7.35 -16.60
N GLY A 27 -19.39 -7.72 -17.84
CA GLY A 27 -18.55 -8.61 -18.66
C GLY A 27 -17.15 -8.05 -18.95
N LYS A 28 -16.99 -6.72 -19.08
CA LYS A 28 -15.66 -6.09 -19.24
C LYS A 28 -14.86 -6.16 -17.94
N PHE A 29 -15.49 -5.99 -16.78
CA PHE A 29 -14.82 -6.17 -15.49
C PHE A 29 -14.39 -7.64 -15.30
N GLU A 30 -15.24 -8.60 -15.68
CA GLU A 30 -14.90 -10.02 -15.58
C GLU A 30 -13.72 -10.40 -16.47
N GLU A 31 -13.68 -9.91 -17.71
CA GLU A 31 -12.59 -10.15 -18.66
C GLU A 31 -11.25 -9.57 -18.21
N ILE A 32 -11.26 -8.51 -17.39
CA ILE A 32 -10.04 -7.82 -16.93
C ILE A 32 -9.61 -8.32 -15.54
N VAL A 33 -10.55 -8.36 -14.58
CA VAL A 33 -10.29 -8.67 -13.17
C VAL A 33 -10.21 -10.16 -12.91
N PHE A 34 -10.85 -11.01 -13.72
CA PHE A 34 -10.93 -12.47 -13.47
C PHE A 34 -10.54 -13.27 -14.72
N ARG A 35 -9.52 -12.81 -15.45
CA ARG A 35 -9.03 -13.48 -16.66
C ARG A 35 -8.47 -14.88 -16.34
N ASN A 36 -7.84 -15.06 -15.19
CA ASN A 36 -7.49 -16.35 -14.61
C ASN A 36 -7.53 -16.30 -13.07
N GLU A 37 -7.10 -17.37 -12.40
CA GLU A 37 -7.16 -17.50 -10.93
C GLU A 37 -6.14 -16.66 -10.14
N ASP A 38 -5.18 -16.05 -10.83
CA ASP A 38 -4.14 -15.19 -10.24
C ASP A 38 -4.34 -13.72 -10.64
N ASP A 39 -5.10 -13.45 -11.70
CA ASP A 39 -5.51 -12.11 -12.08
C ASP A 39 -6.60 -11.63 -11.11
N LEU A 40 -6.28 -10.62 -10.31
CA LEU A 40 -7.18 -9.82 -9.49
C LEU A 40 -6.87 -8.31 -9.62
N PHE A 41 -6.08 -7.93 -10.63
CA PHE A 41 -5.78 -6.54 -10.96
C PHE A 41 -7.05 -5.70 -11.07
N GLY A 42 -7.14 -4.64 -10.26
CA GLY A 42 -8.29 -3.74 -10.26
C GLY A 42 -9.55 -4.31 -9.60
N PHE A 43 -9.47 -5.43 -8.87
CA PHE A 43 -10.60 -5.99 -8.13
C PHE A 43 -11.32 -4.96 -7.24
N PHE A 44 -10.57 -4.08 -6.57
CA PHE A 44 -11.12 -3.03 -5.72
C PHE A 44 -11.89 -1.94 -6.51
N ASP A 45 -11.71 -1.83 -7.82
CA ASP A 45 -12.53 -0.94 -8.63
C ASP A 45 -13.99 -1.35 -8.63
N CYS A 46 -14.28 -2.65 -8.51
CA CYS A 46 -15.65 -3.17 -8.43
C CYS A 46 -16.45 -2.62 -7.25
N PHE A 47 -15.81 -1.99 -6.26
CA PHE A 47 -16.48 -1.45 -5.07
C PHE A 47 -16.45 0.08 -5.00
N ARG A 48 -15.93 0.76 -6.03
CA ARG A 48 -15.94 2.24 -6.09
C ARG A 48 -17.36 2.82 -6.15
N PRO A 49 -17.55 4.06 -5.63
CA PRO A 49 -16.54 4.93 -5.03
C PRO A 49 -16.37 4.78 -3.50
N HIS A 50 -17.20 3.98 -2.83
CA HIS A 50 -17.28 4.00 -1.36
C HIS A 50 -16.91 2.68 -0.66
N GLY A 51 -16.60 1.62 -1.41
CA GLY A 51 -16.29 0.31 -0.86
C GLY A 51 -17.52 -0.52 -0.47
N ALA A 52 -18.72 -0.15 -0.94
CA ALA A 52 -19.96 -0.85 -0.60
C ALA A 52 -19.92 -2.31 -1.11
N GLY A 53 -20.14 -3.29 -0.22
CA GLY A 53 -20.06 -4.71 -0.53
C GLY A 53 -18.75 -5.38 -0.09
N LEU A 54 -17.72 -4.61 0.29
CA LEU A 54 -16.45 -5.15 0.77
C LEU A 54 -16.58 -5.93 2.07
N GLU A 55 -17.60 -5.63 2.89
CA GLU A 55 -17.90 -6.41 4.10
C GLU A 55 -18.15 -7.88 3.78
N LYS A 56 -18.72 -8.19 2.60
CA LYS A 56 -18.96 -9.57 2.15
C LYS A 56 -17.69 -10.23 1.60
N VAL A 57 -16.78 -9.45 1.02
CA VAL A 57 -15.49 -9.96 0.50
C VAL A 57 -14.65 -10.53 1.63
N PHE A 58 -14.63 -9.84 2.77
CA PHE A 58 -13.82 -10.21 3.93
C PHE A 58 -14.60 -10.98 5.01
N ALA A 59 -15.88 -11.28 4.78
CA ALA A 59 -16.67 -12.12 5.66
C ALA A 59 -16.04 -13.53 5.75
N ASP A 60 -15.87 -14.01 6.98
CA ASP A 60 -15.27 -15.30 7.30
C ASP A 60 -13.84 -15.49 6.75
N VAL A 61 -13.12 -14.40 6.48
CA VAL A 61 -11.71 -14.41 6.09
C VAL A 61 -10.85 -14.15 7.33
N VAL A 62 -9.84 -14.99 7.58
CA VAL A 62 -8.90 -14.79 8.69
C VAL A 62 -8.18 -13.45 8.53
N GLY A 63 -8.28 -12.58 9.55
CA GLY A 63 -7.76 -11.21 9.52
C GLY A 63 -8.59 -10.22 8.69
N GLY A 64 -9.73 -10.66 8.14
CA GLY A 64 -10.57 -9.91 7.22
C GLY A 64 -11.11 -8.60 7.79
N ASP A 65 -11.54 -8.56 9.05
CA ASP A 65 -12.11 -7.37 9.68
C ASP A 65 -11.13 -6.18 9.70
N GLU A 66 -9.87 -6.44 10.06
CA GLU A 66 -8.85 -5.39 10.10
C GLU A 66 -8.39 -4.99 8.70
N ILE A 67 -8.27 -5.97 7.78
CA ILE A 67 -7.97 -5.68 6.37
C ILE A 67 -9.06 -4.79 5.78
N LEU A 68 -10.33 -5.12 6.02
CA LEU A 68 -11.48 -4.34 5.59
C LEU A 68 -11.39 -2.90 6.09
N GLN A 69 -11.10 -2.69 7.38
CA GLN A 69 -10.92 -1.35 7.94
C GLN A 69 -9.82 -0.57 7.20
N ARG A 70 -8.67 -1.20 6.96
CA ARG A 70 -7.55 -0.57 6.23
C ARG A 70 -7.91 -0.25 4.77
N VAL A 71 -8.60 -1.16 4.09
CA VAL A 71 -9.09 -0.94 2.72
C VAL A 71 -10.09 0.22 2.69
N LEU A 72 -11.04 0.29 3.63
CA LEU A 72 -12.03 1.38 3.68
C LEU A 72 -11.38 2.75 3.89
N ARG A 73 -10.24 2.84 4.60
CA ARG A 73 -9.47 4.09 4.69
C ARG A 73 -9.02 4.62 3.32
N ILE A 74 -8.73 3.73 2.37
CA ILE A 74 -8.40 4.13 1.00
C ILE A 74 -9.62 4.74 0.30
N TYR A 75 -10.81 4.14 0.43
CA TYR A 75 -12.04 4.71 -0.14
C TYR A 75 -12.46 6.04 0.50
N GLN A 76 -12.06 6.27 1.74
CA GLN A 76 -12.28 7.55 2.44
C GLN A 76 -11.29 8.64 2.01
N SER A 77 -10.11 8.27 1.50
CA SER A 77 -9.15 9.22 0.95
C SER A 77 -9.75 9.89 -0.29
N LYS A 78 -10.13 11.16 -0.15
CA LYS A 78 -11.08 11.83 -1.04
C LYS A 78 -10.53 11.93 -2.47
N GLU A 79 -11.34 11.38 -3.38
CA GLU A 79 -11.29 11.56 -4.84
C GLU A 79 -10.05 10.99 -5.53
N THR A 80 -10.02 9.66 -5.58
CA THR A 80 -9.21 8.97 -6.59
C THR A 80 -9.79 9.20 -7.96
N ALA A 81 -9.06 9.87 -8.85
CA ALA A 81 -9.45 9.86 -10.25
C ALA A 81 -9.30 8.44 -10.81
N THR A 82 -10.30 8.04 -11.58
CA THR A 82 -10.47 6.71 -12.13
C THR A 82 -9.49 6.47 -13.28
N ALA A 83 -8.26 6.09 -12.95
CA ALA A 83 -7.56 5.12 -13.78
C ALA A 83 -8.02 3.73 -13.28
N PHE A 84 -8.47 2.89 -14.20
CA PHE A 84 -8.79 1.51 -13.87
C PHE A 84 -7.55 0.83 -13.27
N GLY A 85 -7.73 0.12 -12.16
CA GLY A 85 -6.68 -0.53 -11.39
C GLY A 85 -6.15 0.30 -10.22
N TYR A 86 -6.18 1.63 -10.30
CA TYR A 86 -5.36 2.51 -9.43
C TYR A 86 -6.16 3.56 -8.66
N PHE A 87 -5.91 3.66 -7.36
CA PHE A 87 -6.34 4.70 -6.43
C PHE A 87 -5.30 5.81 -6.40
N VAL A 88 -5.47 6.82 -7.26
CA VAL A 88 -4.55 7.96 -7.35
C VAL A 88 -5.03 9.10 -6.45
N ILE A 89 -4.28 9.43 -5.40
CA ILE A 89 -4.56 10.59 -4.55
C ILE A 89 -4.39 11.88 -5.37
N ARG A 90 -5.50 12.45 -5.88
CA ARG A 90 -5.47 13.72 -6.64
C ARG A 90 -5.68 14.96 -5.79
N ARG A 91 -6.37 14.82 -4.66
CA ARG A 91 -6.60 15.88 -3.67
C ARG A 91 -6.12 15.38 -2.32
N PRO A 92 -4.80 15.39 -2.07
CA PRO A 92 -4.27 14.95 -0.80
C PRO A 92 -4.87 15.73 0.35
N ILE A 93 -5.02 15.08 1.50
CA ILE A 93 -5.38 15.78 2.74
C ILE A 93 -4.20 16.71 3.06
N PRO A 94 -4.39 18.03 3.18
CA PRO A 94 -3.27 18.91 3.51
C PRO A 94 -2.65 18.53 4.86
N ALA A 95 -1.33 18.36 4.89
CA ALA A 95 -0.55 18.19 6.11
C ALA A 95 0.35 19.41 6.32
N THR A 96 0.57 19.76 7.59
CA THR A 96 1.57 20.77 7.93
C THR A 96 2.98 20.20 7.75
N PRO A 97 4.00 21.04 7.54
CA PRO A 97 5.39 20.58 7.50
C PRO A 97 5.77 19.75 8.72
N GLU A 98 5.33 20.12 9.90
CA GLU A 98 5.62 19.43 11.16
C GLU A 98 5.03 18.02 11.15
N ARG A 99 3.81 17.85 10.65
CA ARG A 99 3.18 16.53 10.52
C ARG A 99 3.90 15.65 9.50
N LEU A 100 4.35 16.21 8.38
CA LEU A 100 5.12 15.48 7.39
C LEU A 100 6.48 15.04 7.96
N VAL A 101 7.15 15.90 8.72
CA VAL A 101 8.41 15.55 9.41
C VAL A 101 8.15 14.44 10.42
N GLU A 102 7.14 14.58 11.27
CA GLU A 102 6.78 13.58 12.30
C GLU A 102 6.53 12.19 11.68
N LEU A 103 5.67 12.12 10.66
CA LEU A 103 5.37 10.87 9.95
C LEU A 103 6.62 10.30 9.25
N THR A 104 7.47 11.15 8.70
CA THR A 104 8.73 10.72 8.05
C THR A 104 9.70 10.15 9.07
N THR A 105 9.82 10.76 10.26
CA THR A 105 10.62 10.24 11.37
C THR A 105 10.09 8.89 11.83
N GLN A 106 8.77 8.74 12.00
CA GLN A 106 8.18 7.44 12.34
C GLN A 106 8.46 6.39 11.26
N HIS A 107 8.38 6.76 9.98
CA HIS A 107 8.73 5.86 8.88
C HIS A 107 10.20 5.44 8.92
N LEU A 108 11.12 6.39 9.12
CA LEU A 108 12.55 6.14 9.28
C LEU A 108 12.82 5.16 10.44
N ASP A 109 12.20 5.37 11.60
CA ASP A 109 12.33 4.50 12.75
C ASP A 109 11.87 3.07 12.44
N LYS A 110 10.82 2.91 11.63
CA LYS A 110 10.37 1.59 11.17
C LYS A 110 11.32 0.94 10.19
N MET A 111 11.90 1.70 9.26
CA MET A 111 12.91 1.17 8.34
C MET A 111 14.17 0.75 9.08
N LEU A 112 14.57 1.51 10.11
CA LEU A 112 15.70 1.16 10.99
C LEU A 112 15.42 -0.11 11.79
N GLN A 113 14.23 -0.23 12.39
CA GLN A 113 13.81 -1.46 13.08
C GLN A 113 13.85 -2.67 12.15
N ILE A 114 13.36 -2.53 10.91
CA ILE A 114 13.42 -3.58 9.89
C ILE A 114 14.86 -3.96 9.60
N ALA A 115 15.73 -2.99 9.27
CA ALA A 115 17.14 -3.24 8.97
C ALA A 115 17.85 -3.99 10.11
N ILE A 116 17.63 -3.56 11.35
CA ILE A 116 18.19 -4.24 12.53
C ILE A 116 17.64 -5.66 12.67
N SER A 117 16.33 -5.85 12.52
CA SER A 117 15.71 -7.18 12.65
C SER A 117 16.12 -8.16 11.55
N PHE A 118 16.49 -7.63 10.38
CA PHE A 118 16.96 -8.38 9.22
C PHE A 118 18.48 -8.57 9.20
N ASP A 119 19.18 -8.13 10.25
CA ASP A 119 20.65 -8.15 10.37
C ASP A 119 21.39 -7.39 9.24
N ASP A 120 20.74 -6.38 8.65
CA ASP A 120 21.35 -5.50 7.66
C ASP A 120 22.10 -4.35 8.34
N ALA A 121 23.33 -4.65 8.76
CA ALA A 121 24.19 -3.70 9.45
C ALA A 121 24.59 -2.48 8.59
N TRP A 122 24.57 -2.60 7.25
CA TRP A 122 24.90 -1.48 6.37
C TRP A 122 23.75 -0.48 6.34
N LEU A 123 22.52 -0.94 6.08
CA LEU A 123 21.35 -0.09 6.03
C LEU A 123 21.06 0.54 7.38
N ALA A 124 21.17 -0.22 8.47
CA ALA A 124 20.97 0.33 9.81
C ALA A 124 21.88 1.55 10.07
N ARG A 125 23.17 1.43 9.72
CA ARG A 125 24.14 2.53 9.85
C ARG A 125 23.85 3.71 8.93
N GLU A 126 23.32 3.47 7.73
CA GLU A 126 22.96 4.56 6.81
C GLU A 126 21.72 5.31 7.31
N LEU A 127 20.71 4.60 7.83
CA LEU A 127 19.49 5.20 8.38
C LEU A 127 19.76 5.97 9.68
N GLU A 128 20.65 5.49 10.55
CA GLU A 128 21.07 6.19 11.77
C GLU A 128 21.77 7.54 11.49
N LYS A 129 22.37 7.71 10.31
CA LYS A 129 23.03 8.96 9.91
C LYS A 129 22.06 10.01 9.41
N VAL A 130 20.78 9.71 9.25
CA VAL A 130 19.78 10.69 8.79
C VAL A 130 19.66 11.81 9.82
N VAL A 131 20.12 13.00 9.44
CA VAL A 131 20.12 14.20 10.29
C VAL A 131 19.15 15.26 9.80
N GLU A 132 18.68 15.15 8.56
CA GLU A 132 17.80 16.14 7.94
C GLU A 132 16.62 15.47 7.21
N ILE A 133 15.43 16.04 7.40
CA ILE A 133 14.24 15.76 6.59
C ILE A 133 13.86 17.04 5.87
N LYS A 134 13.86 17.00 4.53
CA LYS A 134 13.55 18.16 3.68
C LYS A 134 12.24 17.95 2.93
N ILE A 135 11.35 18.93 2.97
CA ILE A 135 10.09 18.87 2.23
C ILE A 135 10.23 19.62 0.91
N LYS A 136 9.84 18.99 -0.19
CA LYS A 136 9.74 19.61 -1.52
C LYS A 136 8.32 19.50 -2.05
N ARG A 137 7.74 20.65 -2.41
CA ARG A 137 6.40 20.74 -3.02
C ARG A 137 6.49 20.58 -4.53
N GLU A 138 6.95 19.41 -4.95
CA GLU A 138 7.07 19.04 -6.34
C GLU A 138 6.90 17.53 -6.49
N THR A 139 6.52 17.09 -7.69
CA THR A 139 6.55 15.67 -8.02
C THR A 139 8.00 15.25 -8.25
N ILE A 140 8.41 14.15 -7.61
CA ILE A 140 9.72 13.55 -7.84
C ILE A 140 9.91 13.25 -9.34
N SER A 141 11.06 13.63 -9.89
CA SER A 141 11.36 13.41 -11.31
C SER A 141 11.68 11.94 -11.60
N GLN A 142 11.46 11.48 -12.84
CA GLN A 142 11.88 10.13 -13.26
C GLN A 142 13.40 9.95 -13.13
N LYS A 143 14.18 10.99 -13.43
CA LYS A 143 15.64 10.98 -13.25
C LYS A 143 16.01 10.70 -11.80
N THR A 144 15.34 11.33 -10.85
CA THR A 144 15.55 11.10 -9.42
C THR A 144 15.13 9.68 -9.05
N ARG A 145 13.94 9.22 -9.45
CA ARG A 145 13.47 7.85 -9.15
C ARG A 145 14.40 6.74 -9.66
N CYS A 146 15.11 6.99 -10.75
CA CYS A 146 16.01 6.03 -11.40
C CYS A 146 17.48 6.29 -11.07
N ASP A 147 17.77 7.08 -10.02
CA ASP A 147 19.13 7.32 -9.56
C ASP A 147 19.71 6.03 -8.94
N PRO A 148 20.72 5.39 -9.56
CA PRO A 148 21.27 4.13 -9.06
C PRO A 148 22.08 4.30 -7.77
N ASP A 149 22.49 5.53 -7.44
CA ASP A 149 23.27 5.83 -6.23
C ASP A 149 22.37 6.19 -5.03
N ALA A 150 21.05 6.25 -5.24
CA ALA A 150 20.09 6.52 -4.19
C ALA A 150 19.92 5.31 -3.25
N ARG A 151 19.81 5.60 -1.96
CA ARG A 151 19.53 4.58 -0.93
C ARG A 151 18.11 4.01 -1.03
N GLU A 152 17.20 4.71 -1.71
CA GLU A 152 15.79 4.32 -1.90
C GLU A 152 15.68 2.89 -2.41
N GLY A 153 16.47 2.52 -3.42
CA GLY A 153 16.49 1.16 -3.96
C GLY A 153 16.85 0.13 -2.90
N TYR A 154 17.87 0.41 -2.10
CA TYR A 154 18.33 -0.48 -1.03
C TYR A 154 17.31 -0.57 0.12
N VAL A 155 16.72 0.55 0.56
CA VAL A 155 15.64 0.55 1.56
C VAL A 155 14.49 -0.32 1.07
N TYR A 156 14.11 -0.16 -0.19
CA TYR A 156 13.04 -0.90 -0.82
C TYR A 156 13.34 -2.41 -0.92
N GLU A 157 14.56 -2.78 -1.32
CA GLU A 157 15.02 -4.18 -1.40
C GLU A 157 15.03 -4.85 -0.04
N VAL A 158 15.72 -4.29 0.96
CA VAL A 158 15.78 -4.86 2.32
C VAL A 158 14.39 -5.01 2.93
N THR A 159 13.54 -3.99 2.79
CA THR A 159 12.16 -4.06 3.29
C THR A 159 11.35 -5.16 2.58
N GLY A 160 11.60 -5.37 1.29
CA GLY A 160 10.94 -6.43 0.53
C GLY A 160 11.43 -7.82 0.88
N ASP A 161 12.72 -7.99 1.10
CA ASP A 161 13.33 -9.25 1.50
C ASP A 161 12.90 -9.63 2.91
N TRP A 162 13.00 -8.69 3.85
CA TRP A 162 12.47 -8.86 5.20
C TRP A 162 11.00 -9.29 5.22
N PHE A 163 10.14 -8.59 4.47
CA PHE A 163 8.72 -8.92 4.44
C PHE A 163 8.44 -10.31 3.81
N ARG A 164 9.29 -10.76 2.87
CA ARG A 164 9.17 -12.08 2.24
C ARG A 164 9.52 -13.21 3.20
N GLU A 165 10.40 -12.96 4.17
CA GLU A 165 10.79 -13.95 5.18
C GLU A 165 9.78 -14.09 6.33
N LEU A 166 8.85 -13.13 6.48
CA LEU A 166 7.78 -13.25 7.47
C LEU A 166 6.77 -14.32 7.04
N GLU A 167 6.48 -15.26 7.95
CA GLU A 167 5.41 -16.23 7.75
C GLU A 167 4.04 -15.55 7.99
N PRO A 168 3.11 -15.56 7.02
CA PRO A 168 1.76 -15.04 7.24
C PRO A 168 0.87 -16.06 7.96
N MET A 169 -0.16 -15.57 8.65
CA MET A 169 -1.23 -16.46 9.10
C MET A 169 -1.94 -17.06 7.88
N PRO A 170 -2.30 -18.35 7.89
CA PRO A 170 -3.12 -18.95 6.84
C PRO A 170 -4.42 -18.17 6.65
N SER A 171 -4.59 -17.56 5.50
CA SER A 171 -5.76 -16.74 5.17
C SER A 171 -6.00 -16.71 3.67
N ASP A 172 -7.28 -16.82 3.28
CA ASP A 172 -7.71 -16.68 1.90
C ASP A 172 -7.29 -15.31 1.31
N ALA A 173 -7.21 -14.26 2.14
CA ALA A 173 -6.77 -12.93 1.70
C ALA A 173 -5.36 -12.92 1.08
N LEU A 174 -4.52 -13.93 1.33
CA LEU A 174 -3.20 -14.06 0.69
C LEU A 174 -3.30 -14.29 -0.83
N TRP A 175 -4.45 -14.74 -1.35
CA TRP A 175 -4.70 -14.82 -2.79
C TRP A 175 -4.98 -13.46 -3.42
N MET A 176 -5.24 -12.41 -2.63
CA MET A 176 -5.54 -11.06 -3.11
C MET A 176 -4.30 -10.16 -3.23
N ARG A 177 -3.07 -10.73 -3.20
CA ARG A 177 -1.82 -9.94 -3.27
C ARG A 177 -1.77 -8.99 -4.46
N GLU A 178 -2.20 -9.46 -5.64
CA GLU A 178 -2.24 -8.61 -6.84
C GLU A 178 -3.27 -7.48 -6.69
N ALA A 179 -4.46 -7.77 -6.16
CA ALA A 179 -5.47 -6.75 -5.90
C ALA A 179 -4.98 -5.68 -4.93
N PHE A 180 -4.28 -6.07 -3.85
CA PHE A 180 -3.72 -5.14 -2.89
C PHE A 180 -2.62 -4.27 -3.50
N TYR A 181 -1.74 -4.87 -4.33
CA TYR A 181 -0.71 -4.13 -5.04
C TYR A 181 -1.28 -3.15 -6.06
N SER A 182 -2.28 -3.58 -6.85
CA SER A 182 -2.81 -2.76 -7.94
C SER A 182 -3.38 -1.44 -7.45
N ILE A 183 -3.94 -1.40 -6.23
CA ILE A 183 -4.48 -0.18 -5.59
C ILE A 183 -3.57 1.03 -5.79
N ALA A 184 -2.27 0.90 -5.57
CA ALA A 184 -1.36 2.04 -5.67
C ALA A 184 -0.15 1.78 -6.57
N CYS A 185 0.03 0.56 -7.11
CA CYS A 185 1.29 0.12 -7.72
C CYS A 185 2.47 0.28 -6.73
N ASP A 186 2.20 0.06 -5.44
CA ASP A 186 3.11 0.37 -4.34
C ASP A 186 3.07 -0.75 -3.32
N TYR A 187 4.19 -1.44 -3.15
CA TYR A 187 4.29 -2.56 -2.24
C TYR A 187 4.16 -2.15 -0.77
N ASN A 188 4.56 -0.94 -0.37
CA ASN A 188 4.40 -0.50 1.02
C ASN A 188 2.91 -0.31 1.36
N ILE A 189 2.10 0.16 0.39
CA ILE A 189 0.64 0.21 0.56
C ILE A 189 0.04 -1.20 0.61
N ALA A 190 0.45 -2.11 -0.27
CA ALA A 190 0.00 -3.50 -0.21
C ALA A 190 0.35 -4.18 1.12
N ARG A 191 1.59 -3.99 1.60
CA ARG A 191 2.08 -4.52 2.88
C ARG A 191 1.33 -3.93 4.06
N TYR A 192 1.00 -2.64 4.05
CA TYR A 192 0.13 -2.02 5.05
C TYR A 192 -1.24 -2.71 5.11
N LEU A 193 -1.86 -2.98 3.96
CA LEU A 193 -3.17 -3.64 3.90
C LEU A 193 -3.12 -5.07 4.43
N MET A 194 -2.09 -5.82 4.07
CA MET A 194 -1.91 -7.22 4.48
C MET A 194 -1.31 -7.37 5.89
N TRP A 195 -0.81 -6.29 6.50
CA TRP A 195 -0.11 -6.32 7.79
C TRP A 195 -0.81 -7.13 8.91
N PRO A 196 -2.16 -7.11 9.06
CA PRO A 196 -2.83 -7.93 10.05
C PRO A 196 -2.49 -9.43 9.98
N LEU A 197 -2.10 -9.94 8.81
CA LEU A 197 -1.72 -11.33 8.61
C LEU A 197 -0.28 -11.64 9.07
N TYR A 198 0.58 -10.63 9.15
CA TYR A 198 2.03 -10.77 9.33
C TYR A 198 2.51 -10.36 10.72
N ARG A 199 1.75 -9.55 11.45
CA ARG A 199 2.13 -8.98 12.75
C ARG A 199 2.60 -9.98 13.82
N HIS A 200 2.25 -11.25 13.69
CA HIS A 200 2.61 -12.29 14.65
C HIS A 200 4.03 -12.84 14.43
N ALA A 201 4.62 -12.58 13.26
CA ALA A 201 5.94 -13.08 12.87
C ALA A 201 7.09 -12.13 13.29
N THR A 202 6.79 -11.01 13.96
CA THR A 202 7.78 -10.00 14.36
C THR A 202 7.25 -9.10 15.48
N GLU A 203 8.15 -8.56 16.28
CA GLU A 203 7.85 -7.58 17.33
C GLU A 203 7.67 -6.15 16.80
N ILE A 204 8.00 -5.90 15.52
CA ILE A 204 7.88 -4.57 14.90
C ILE A 204 6.40 -4.25 14.69
N ALA A 205 5.84 -3.36 15.51
CA ALA A 205 4.45 -2.95 15.37
C ALA A 205 4.21 -2.06 14.14
N ASP A 206 3.38 -2.53 13.20
CA ASP A 206 2.80 -1.80 12.04
C ASP A 206 3.79 -0.89 11.29
N PRO A 207 4.84 -1.46 10.66
CA PRO A 207 5.92 -0.68 10.06
C PRO A 207 5.50 0.17 8.87
N PHE A 208 4.38 -0.17 8.22
CA PHE A 208 3.90 0.51 7.02
C PHE A 208 2.84 1.57 7.30
N ALA A 209 2.32 1.68 8.54
CA ALA A 209 1.33 2.68 8.89
C ALA A 209 1.82 4.13 8.67
N PRO A 210 3.03 4.54 9.11
CA PRO A 210 3.52 5.90 8.86
C PRO A 210 3.62 6.24 7.36
N TYR A 211 4.07 5.27 6.55
CA TYR A 211 4.12 5.41 5.09
C TYR A 211 2.72 5.56 4.48
N PHE A 212 1.75 4.77 4.94
CA PHE A 212 0.36 4.90 4.53
C PHE A 212 -0.19 6.30 4.84
N GLU A 213 0.05 6.84 6.04
CA GLU A 213 -0.37 8.21 6.37
C GLU A 213 0.26 9.25 5.44
N LEU A 214 1.58 9.18 5.19
CA LEU A 214 2.26 10.05 4.22
C LEU A 214 1.60 9.99 2.84
N TRP A 215 1.30 8.77 2.38
CA TRP A 215 0.63 8.55 1.10
C TRP A 215 -0.75 9.21 1.04
N THR A 216 -1.54 9.19 2.12
CA THR A 216 -2.84 9.91 2.15
C THR A 216 -2.70 11.43 2.04
N HIS A 217 -1.53 11.97 2.38
CA HIS A 217 -1.15 13.37 2.22
C HIS A 217 -0.46 13.66 0.87
N GLY A 218 -0.43 12.69 -0.04
CA GLY A 218 0.26 12.83 -1.33
C GLY A 218 1.78 13.02 -1.17
N ALA A 219 2.32 12.59 -0.02
CA ALA A 219 3.71 12.72 0.33
C ALA A 219 4.45 11.40 0.11
N LEU A 220 5.65 11.48 -0.47
CA LEU A 220 6.54 10.37 -0.75
C LEU A 220 7.88 10.65 -0.07
N PRO A 221 8.24 9.93 1.02
CA PRO A 221 9.61 9.97 1.53
C PRO A 221 10.55 9.33 0.49
N TYR A 222 11.73 9.90 0.32
CA TYR A 222 12.74 9.42 -0.62
C TYR A 222 14.14 9.47 0.00
N PHE A 223 14.79 8.31 0.05
CA PHE A 223 16.14 8.12 0.58
C PHE A 223 17.17 8.31 -0.56
N GLY A 224 17.48 9.55 -0.91
CA GLY A 224 18.46 9.85 -1.96
C GLY A 224 19.89 9.78 -1.45
N GLU A 225 20.32 10.90 -0.88
CA GLU A 225 21.69 11.14 -0.41
C GLU A 225 21.87 10.67 1.04
N PRO A 226 23.09 10.32 1.47
CA PRO A 226 23.33 9.92 2.85
C PRO A 226 23.03 11.07 3.80
N GLY A 227 22.33 10.76 4.89
CA GLY A 227 21.99 11.74 5.92
C GLY A 227 20.74 12.59 5.65
N LEU A 228 20.10 12.44 4.49
CA LEU A 228 18.96 13.24 4.07
C LEU A 228 17.79 12.37 3.58
N VAL A 229 16.60 12.61 4.12
CA VAL A 229 15.35 12.13 3.53
C VAL A 229 14.61 13.31 2.92
N THR A 230 14.28 13.22 1.62
CA THR A 230 13.45 14.23 0.95
C THR A 230 12.02 13.74 0.86
N VAL A 231 11.08 14.53 1.38
CA VAL A 231 9.64 14.28 1.27
C VAL A 231 9.10 15.07 0.09
N TYR A 232 8.75 14.38 -0.99
CA TYR A 232 8.10 14.95 -2.16
C TYR A 232 6.59 14.99 -1.96
N VAL A 233 5.98 16.17 -2.08
CA VAL A 233 4.53 16.35 -1.93
C VAL A 233 3.93 16.73 -3.28
N SER A 234 3.11 15.84 -3.84
CA SER A 234 2.43 16.06 -5.11
C SER A 234 1.21 16.97 -4.94
N GLY A 235 1.27 18.19 -5.51
CA GLY A 235 0.11 19.08 -5.67
C GLY A 235 0.30 20.49 -5.11
N ASN A 236 -0.08 21.49 -5.92
CA ASN A 236 -0.20 22.90 -5.53
C ASN A 236 -1.24 23.05 -4.42
N CYS A 237 -0.91 23.79 -3.36
CA CYS A 237 -1.91 24.38 -2.47
C CYS A 237 -2.76 25.41 -3.23
#